data_AF-A0AAE3B9C3-F1
#
_entry.id   AF-A0AAE3B9C3-F1
#
_cell.length_a   1.000
_cell.length_b   1.000
_cell.length_c   1.000
_cell.angle_alpha   90.00
_cell.angle_beta   90.00
_cell.angle_gamma   90.00
#
_symmetry.space_group_name_H-M   'P 1'
#
loop_
_entity.id
_entity.type
_entity.pdbx_description
1 polymer ?
#
loop_
_entity_poly.entity_id
_entity_poly.type
_entity_poly.pdbx_seq_one_letter_code
_entity_poly.pdbx_strand_id
1 'polypeptide(L)' 'MDADDDHIITFAVRWQPYGGPRREDIFVTFGITPREFDERLRKVCLRRFGHPSIPRPAGRSHS' A
#
# COMPACT_ATOMS: atom_id res chain seq x y z
N MET A 1 -6.55 -16.63 -5.42
CA MET A 1 -6.04 -15.54 -6.28
C MET A 1 -7.10 -14.47 -6.16
N ASP A 2 -6.98 -13.71 -5.09
CA ASP A 2 -8.06 -12.93 -4.54
C ASP A 2 -7.95 -11.57 -5.21
N ALA A 3 -8.96 -11.19 -6.00
CA ALA A 3 -8.91 -9.97 -6.83
C ALA A 3 -8.62 -8.69 -6.00
N ASP A 4 -8.91 -8.73 -4.69
CA ASP A 4 -8.56 -7.70 -3.71
C ASP A 4 -7.03 -7.52 -3.55
N ASP A 5 -6.26 -8.61 -3.57
CA ASP A 5 -4.80 -8.58 -3.40
C ASP A 5 -4.11 -7.87 -4.58
N ASP A 6 -4.55 -8.18 -5.81
CA ASP A 6 -4.00 -7.57 -7.03
C ASP A 6 -4.37 -6.08 -7.11
N HIS A 7 -5.59 -5.72 -6.69
CA HIS A 7 -6.02 -4.33 -6.56
C HIS A 7 -5.16 -3.54 -5.57
N ILE A 8 -4.80 -4.13 -4.42
CA ILE A 8 -3.94 -3.48 -3.43
C ILE A 8 -2.53 -3.23 -3.98
N ILE A 9 -1.93 -4.21 -4.67
CA ILE A 9 -0.60 -4.03 -5.28
C ILE A 9 -0.67 -2.98 -6.39
N THR A 10 -1.61 -3.11 -7.31
CA THR A 10 -1.77 -2.20 -8.46
C THR A 10 -1.97 -0.75 -7.99
N PHE A 11 -2.77 -0.55 -6.96
CA PHE A 11 -2.93 0.76 -6.34
C PHE A 11 -1.62 1.25 -5.72
N ALA A 12 -0.95 0.45 -4.89
CA ALA A 12 0.33 0.85 -4.28
C ALA A 12 1.39 1.22 -5.33
N VAL A 13 1.47 0.48 -6.45
CA VAL A 13 2.40 0.72 -7.57
C VAL A 13 2.06 2.04 -8.28
N ARG A 14 0.78 2.28 -8.57
CA ARG A 14 0.32 3.53 -9.19
C ARG A 14 0.71 4.77 -8.38
N TRP A 15 0.77 4.64 -7.06
CA TRP A 15 1.09 5.73 -6.14
C TRP A 15 2.59 5.81 -5.77
N GLN A 16 3.43 4.85 -6.15
CA GLN A 16 4.89 4.91 -5.96
C GLN A 16 5.54 6.23 -6.42
N PRO A 17 5.27 6.74 -7.65
CA PRO A 17 5.91 7.98 -8.11
C PRO A 17 5.48 9.23 -7.32
N TYR A 18 4.35 9.16 -6.58
CA TYR A 18 3.82 10.26 -5.79
C TYR A 18 4.19 10.17 -4.30
N GLY A 19 5.00 9.18 -3.91
CA GLY A 19 5.40 8.96 -2.51
C GLY A 19 4.40 8.12 -1.70
N GLY A 20 3.44 7.48 -2.37
CA GLY A 20 2.43 6.63 -1.76
C GLY A 20 1.02 7.25 -1.77
N PRO A 21 -0.01 6.41 -1.56
CA PRO A 21 -1.39 6.87 -1.59
C PRO A 21 -1.74 7.70 -0.35
N ARG A 22 -2.52 8.77 -0.52
CA ARG A 22 -2.99 9.58 0.61
C ARG A 22 -4.15 8.90 1.32
N ARG A 23 -4.38 9.32 2.57
CA ARG A 23 -5.45 8.80 3.44
C ARG A 23 -6.83 8.86 2.78
N GLU A 24 -7.12 9.96 2.09
CA GLU A 24 -8.39 10.19 1.39
C GLU A 24 -8.57 9.25 0.19
N ASP A 25 -7.54 9.08 -0.63
CA ASP A 25 -7.57 8.18 -1.79
C ASP A 25 -7.76 6.71 -1.38
N ILE A 26 -7.12 6.28 -0.29
CA ILE A 26 -7.28 4.93 0.27
C ILE A 26 -8.72 4.73 0.75
N PHE A 27 -9.28 5.72 1.44
CA PHE A 27 -10.64 5.65 1.95
C PHE A 27 -11.68 5.68 0.83
N VAL A 28 -11.50 6.48 -0.21
CA VAL A 28 -12.40 6.53 -1.38
C VAL A 28 -12.34 5.22 -2.18
N THR A 29 -11.15 4.63 -2.33
CA THR A 29 -10.96 3.44 -3.16
C THR A 29 -11.35 2.14 -2.44
N PHE A 30 -10.98 2.02 -1.17
CA PHE A 30 -11.11 0.78 -0.40
C PHE A 30 -12.05 0.88 0.81
N GLY A 31 -12.45 2.09 1.22
CA GLY A 31 -13.27 2.30 2.42
C GLY A 31 -12.55 2.00 3.73
N ILE A 32 -11.23 1.81 3.70
CA ILE A 32 -10.42 1.43 4.87
C ILE A 32 -9.49 2.56 5.30
N THR A 33 -8.96 2.43 6.51
CA THR A 33 -7.93 3.35 6.99
C THR A 33 -6.58 3.04 6.33
N PRO A 34 -5.67 4.03 6.23
CA PRO A 34 -4.32 3.82 5.70
C PRO A 34 -3.53 2.76 6.47
N ARG A 35 -3.84 2.55 7.76
CA ARG A 35 -3.20 1.52 8.58
C ARG A 35 -3.61 0.11 8.14
N GLU A 36 -4.91 -0.08 7.93
CA GLU A 36 -5.46 -1.34 7.38
C GLU A 36 -4.90 -1.62 5.98
N PHE A 37 -4.72 -0.57 5.16
CA PHE A 37 -4.12 -0.70 3.83
C PHE A 37 -2.65 -1.17 3.91
N ASP A 38 -1.82 -0.59 4.80
CA ASP A 38 -0.44 -1.02 5.00
C ASP A 38 -0.37 -2.48 5.48
N GLU A 39 -1.21 -2.85 6.45
CA GLU A 39 -1.27 -4.21 6.99
C GLU A 39 -1.66 -5.23 5.91
N ARG A 40 -2.65 -4.90 5.06
CA ARG A 40 -3.03 -5.74 3.92
C ARG A 40 -1.92 -5.81 2.89
N LEU A 41 -1.35 -4.67 2.49
CA LEU A 41 -0.24 -4.63 1.53
C LEU A 41 0.93 -5.50 2.01
N ARG A 42 1.29 -5.44 3.29
CA ARG A 42 2.29 -6.32 3.91
C ARG A 42 1.93 -7.79 3.78
N LYS A 43 0.71 -8.18 4.15
CA LYS A 43 0.24 -9.57 4.08
C LYS A 43 0.28 -10.10 2.65
N VAL A 44 -0.16 -9.30 1.69
CA VAL A 44 -0.11 -9.64 0.26
C VAL A 44 1.33 -9.78 -0.20
N CYS A 45 2.20 -8.83 0.16
CA CYS A 45 3.60 -8.85 -0.23
C CYS A 45 4.33 -10.07 0.34
N LEU A 46 4.07 -10.41 1.61
CA LEU A 46 4.59 -11.61 2.27
C LEU A 46 4.12 -12.90 1.60
N ARG A 47 2.82 -13.00 1.27
CA ARG A 47 2.25 -14.17 0.59
C ARG A 47 2.76 -14.33 -0.84
N ARG A 48 2.92 -13.23 -1.56
CA ARG A 48 3.22 -13.21 -3.00
C ARG A 48 4.71 -13.31 -3.30
N PHE A 49 5.54 -12.61 -2.53
CA PHE A 49 6.96 -12.44 -2.82
C PHE A 49 7.89 -13.11 -1.81
N GLY A 50 7.38 -13.66 -0.69
CA GLY A 50 8.21 -14.33 0.30
C GLY A 50 9.28 -13.39 0.87
N HIS A 51 8.85 -12.47 1.75
CA HIS A 51 9.68 -11.44 2.39
C HIS A 51 10.56 -10.59 1.43
N PRO A 52 9.96 -9.63 0.72
CA PRO A 52 10.70 -8.51 0.17
C PRO A 52 10.93 -7.50 1.29
N SER A 53 12.19 -7.18 1.56
CA SER A 53 12.58 -6.01 2.32
C SER A 53 12.12 -4.77 1.55
N ILE A 54 10.90 -4.29 1.79
CA ILE A 54 10.42 -3.03 1.23
C ILE A 54 11.28 -1.92 1.86
N PRO A 55 12.11 -1.18 1.09
CA PRO A 55 12.85 -0.06 1.65
C PRO A 55 11.82 0.99 2.10
N ARG A 56 11.81 1.25 3.41
CA ARG A 56 10.96 2.25 4.06
C ARG A 56 11.02 3.55 3.23
N PRO A 57 9.88 4.08 2.74
CA PRO A 57 9.90 5.36 2.07
C PRO A 57 10.37 6.42 3.06
N ALA A 58 11.50 7.04 2.77
CA ALA A 58 11.98 8.22 3.47
C ALA A 58 11.14 9.42 3.04
N GLY A 59 9.97 9.60 3.66
CA GLY A 59 9.21 10.85 3.65
C GLY A 59 9.27 11.45 5.06
N ARG A 60 10.23 12.33 5.34
CA ARG A 60 10.20 13.79 5.11
C ARG A 60 9.12 14.46 5.97
N SER A 61 9.60 15.15 7.00
CA SER A 61 8.88 16.02 7.91
C SER A 61 7.87 16.89 7.19
N HIS A 62 6.60 16.84 7.59
CA HIS A 62 5.74 18.01 7.51
C HIS A 62 5.93 18.76 8.83
N SER A 63 6.45 19.98 8.69
CA SER A 63 6.61 20.96 9.77
C SER A 63 5.30 21.65 10.09
#